data_AF-A0A3L7WQM7-F1
#
_entry.id   AF-A0A3L7WQM7-F1
#
_cell.length_a   1.000
_cell.length_b   1.000
_cell.length_c   1.000
_cell.angle_alpha   90.00
_cell.angle_beta   90.00
_cell.angle_gamma   90.00
#
_symmetry.space_group_name_H-M   'P 1'
#
loop_
_entity.id
_entity.type
_entity.pdbx_description
1 polymer ?
#
loop_
_entity_poly.entity_id
_entity_poly.type
_entity_poly.pdbx_seq_one_letter_code
_entity_poly.pdbx_strand_id
1 'polypeptide(L)' 'MKAVVMAGGEGSRLRPLTLHRPKPMVPLVDRPVMGHII' A
#
# COMPACT_ATOMS: atom_id res chain seq x y z
N MET A 1 -19.78 -2.75 -12.66
CA MET A 1 -18.65 -3.70 -12.73
C MET A 1 -18.13 -3.99 -11.33
N LYS A 2 -17.58 -5.18 -11.08
CA LYS A 2 -16.95 -5.55 -9.79
C LYS A 2 -15.49 -5.90 -10.04
N ALA A 3 -14.60 -5.42 -9.17
CA ALA A 3 -13.17 -5.71 -9.19
C ALA A 3 -12.66 -5.92 -7.75
N VAL A 4 -11.53 -6.61 -7.61
CA VAL A 4 -10.87 -6.88 -6.32
C VAL A 4 -9.41 -6.47 -6.42
N VAL A 5 -8.91 -5.75 -5.41
CA VAL A 5 -7.51 -5.35 -5.29
C VAL A 5 -6.82 -6.22 -4.25
N MET A 6 -5.76 -6.93 -4.64
CA MET A 6 -4.93 -7.69 -3.71
C MET A 6 -4.02 -6.73 -2.92
N ALA A 7 -4.35 -6.49 -1.65
CA ALA A 7 -3.72 -5.47 -0.80
C ALA A 7 -2.82 -6.05 0.33
N GLY A 8 -2.52 -7.35 0.29
CA GLY A 8 -1.69 -8.04 1.29
C GLY A 8 -0.20 -8.13 0.93
N GLY A 9 0.57 -8.83 1.77
CA GLY A 9 2.00 -9.11 1.60
C GLY A 9 2.90 -8.45 2.65
N GLU A 10 4.07 -9.03 2.91
CA GLU A 10 4.97 -8.64 4.03
C GLU A 10 5.59 -7.24 3.89
N GLY A 11 5.80 -6.76 2.66
CA GLY A 11 6.38 -5.43 2.43
C GLY A 11 7.85 -5.28 2.87
N SER A 12 8.61 -6.37 2.97
CA SER A 12 9.99 -6.41 3.50
C SER A 12 10.97 -5.44 2.81
N ARG A 13 10.82 -5.23 1.49
CA ARG A 13 11.67 -4.33 0.69
C ARG A 13 11.51 -2.83 0.97
N LEU A 14 10.40 -2.43 1.60
CA LEU A 14 10.11 -1.03 1.92
C LEU A 14 10.33 -0.69 3.39
N ARG A 15 10.92 -1.60 4.17
CA ARG A 15 11.32 -1.30 5.55
C ARG A 15 12.30 -0.11 5.54
N PRO A 16 12.20 0.82 6.51
CA PRO A 16 11.38 0.75 7.72
C PRO A 16 9.91 1.19 7.55
N LEU A 17 9.50 1.68 6.37
CA LEU A 17 8.18 2.29 6.15
C LEU A 17 6.98 1.34 6.32
N THR A 18 7.24 0.03 6.32
CA THR A 18 6.24 -1.05 6.39
C THR A 18 6.24 -1.83 7.71
N LEU A 19 7.08 -1.46 8.69
CA LEU A 19 7.14 -2.19 9.98
C LEU A 19 5.85 -2.08 10.79
N HIS A 20 5.20 -0.92 10.74
CA HIS A 20 3.97 -0.63 11.49
C HIS A 20 2.81 -0.21 10.59
N ARG A 21 2.95 -0.42 9.27
CA ARG A 21 1.97 0.02 8.28
C ARG A 21 1.97 -0.89 7.05
N PRO A 22 0.80 -1.26 6.51
CA PRO A 22 0.72 -2.07 5.31
C PRO A 22 1.24 -1.32 4.08
N LYS A 23 1.88 -2.04 3.15
CA LYS A 23 2.46 -1.48 1.91
C LYS A 23 1.51 -0.57 1.12
N PRO A 24 0.21 -0.92 0.90
CA PRO A 24 -0.70 -0.04 0.16
C PRO A 24 -0.99 1.31 0.84
N MET A 25 -0.71 1.44 2.14
CA MET A 25 -0.92 2.68 2.91
C MET A 25 0.36 3.53 3.03
N VAL A 26 1.46 3.11 2.41
CA VAL A 26 2.67 3.94 2.29
C VAL A 26 2.33 5.21 1.48
N PRO A 27 2.76 6.43 1.89
CA PRO A 27 2.40 7.66 1.22
C PRO A 27 3.23 7.74 -0.05
N LEU A 28 2.58 8.12 -1.12
CA LEU A 28 3.22 8.45 -2.37
C LEU A 28 2.74 9.83 -2.76
N VAL A 29 3.62 10.82 -2.57
CA VAL A 29 3.31 12.25 -2.64
C VAL A 29 2.30 12.62 -1.55
N ASP A 30 1.09 13.02 -1.91
CA ASP A 30 0.06 13.59 -1.05
C ASP A 30 -1.02 12.57 -0.63
N ARG A 31 -0.94 11.33 -1.10
CA ARG A 31 -1.92 10.27 -0.83
C ARG A 31 -1.28 8.89 -0.70
N PRO A 32 -1.92 7.91 -0.02
CA PRO A 32 -1.40 6.54 0.03
C PRO A 32 -1.38 5.88 -1.34
N VAL A 33 -0.50 4.88 -1.54
CA VAL A 33 -0.44 4.06 -2.79
C VAL A 33 -1.83 3.55 -3.19
N MET A 34 -2.66 3.11 -2.23
CA MET A 34 -4.03 2.65 -2.48
C MET A 34 -4.90 3.70 -3.19
N GLY A 35 -4.72 4.99 -2.89
CA GLY A 35 -5.46 6.09 -3.53
C GLY A 35 -5.05 6.38 -4.97
N HIS A 36 -4.05 5.64 -5.50
CA HIS A 36 -3.69 5.65 -6.92
C HIS A 36 -4.21 4.42 -7.67
N ILE A 37 -4.71 3.40 -6.95
CA ILE A 37 -5.21 2.13 -7.52
C ILE A 37 -6.74 2.16 -7.70
N ILE A 38 -7.44 2.93 -6.86
CA ILE A 38 -8.90 3.10 -6.88
C ILE A 38 -9.29 4.31 -7.73
#